data_AF-X1DEM6-F1
#
_entry.id   AF-X1DEM6-F1
#
_cell.length_a   1.000
_cell.length_b   1.000
_cell.length_c   1.000
_cell.angle_alpha   90.00
_cell.angle_beta   90.00
_cell.angle_gamma   90.00
#
_symmetry.space_group_name_H-M   'P 1'
#
loop_
_entity.id
_entity.type
_entity.pdbx_description
1 polymer ?
#
loop_
_entity_poly.entity_id
_entity_poly.type
_entity_poly.pdbx_seq_one_letter_code
_entity_poly.pdbx_strand_id
1 'polypeptide(L)' 'MQKEWWKSTANWGAIFVALGMIFTAIGKVLLGEMDTTVAIPIIVAAIGVILVITGLRKRLPDAKP' A
#
# COMPACT_ATOMS: atom_id res chain seq x y z
N MET A 1 -5.71 -15.73 -20.54
CA MET A 1 -4.54 -15.29 -19.74
C MET A 1 -4.31 -13.76 -19.68
N GLN A 2 -4.86 -12.92 -20.58
CA GLN A 2 -4.62 -11.46 -20.53
C GLN A 2 -5.41 -10.66 -19.46
N LYS A 3 -6.49 -11.19 -18.88
CA LYS A 3 -7.33 -10.40 -17.94
C LYS A 3 -6.82 -10.37 -16.49
N GLU A 4 -5.90 -11.26 -16.13
CA GLU A 4 -5.41 -11.38 -14.75
C GLU A 4 -4.11 -10.60 -14.49
N TRP A 5 -3.29 -10.39 -15.53
CA TRP A 5 -2.00 -9.72 -15.36
C TRP A 5 -2.16 -8.27 -14.88
N TRP A 6 -3.18 -7.54 -15.36
CA TRP A 6 -3.45 -6.16 -14.94
C TRP A 6 -3.95 -6.07 -13.51
N LYS A 7 -4.71 -7.06 -13.02
CA LYS A 7 -5.10 -7.11 -11.60
C LYS A 7 -3.87 -7.37 -10.73
N SER A 8 -2.96 -8.24 -11.16
CA SER A 8 -1.69 -8.47 -10.47
C SER A 8 -0.82 -7.22 -10.48
N THR A 9 -0.60 -6.58 -11.63
CA THR A 9 0.22 -5.37 -11.78
C THR A 9 -0.37 -4.18 -11.03
N ALA A 10 -1.69 -3.99 -11.05
CA ALA A 10 -2.36 -2.91 -10.30
C ALA A 10 -2.22 -3.11 -8.77
N ASN A 11 -2.31 -4.35 -8.28
CA ASN A 11 -2.13 -4.65 -6.86
C ASN A 11 -0.69 -4.43 -6.41
N TRP A 12 0.29 -4.90 -7.18
CA TRP A 12 1.70 -4.60 -6.92
C TRP A 12 1.98 -3.11 -6.98
N GLY A 13 1.42 -2.41 -7.97
CA GLY A 13 1.50 -0.95 -8.08
C GLY A 13 0.95 -0.24 -6.84
N ALA A 14 -0.21 -0.66 -6.33
CA ALA A 14 -0.80 -0.10 -5.11
C ALA A 14 0.07 -0.35 -3.87
N ILE A 15 0.72 -1.52 -3.76
CA ILE A 15 1.68 -1.82 -2.69
C ILE A 15 2.92 -0.92 -2.81
N PHE A 16 3.47 -0.73 -4.01
CA PHE A 16 4.61 0.16 -4.23
C PHE A 16 4.29 1.62 -3.90
N VAL A 17 3.10 2.09 -4.26
CA VAL A 17 2.63 3.45 -3.93
C VAL A 17 2.46 3.61 -2.42
N ALA A 18 1.88 2.61 -1.73
CA ALA A 18 1.75 2.63 -0.28
C ALA A 18 3.11 2.62 0.43
N LEU A 19 4.06 1.80 -0.02
CA LEU A 19 5.44 1.81 0.48
C LEU A 19 6.13 3.15 0.22
N GLY A 20 5.96 3.72 -0.96
CA GLY A 20 6.47 5.05 -1.30
C GLY A 20 5.96 6.12 -0.35
N MET A 21 4.66 6.13 -0.05
CA MET A 21 4.08 7.06 0.92
C MET A 21 4.66 6.89 2.33
N ILE A 22 4.91 5.65 2.78
CA ILE A 22 5.56 5.38 4.07
C ILE A 22 6.98 5.95 4.09
N PHE A 23 7.79 5.65 3.06
CA PHE A 23 9.16 6.16 2.97
C PHE A 23 9.23 7.68 2.85
N THR A 24 8.34 8.30 2.08
CA THR A 24 8.25 9.77 1.98
C THR A 24 7.83 10.39 3.30
N ALA A 25 6.87 9.79 4.02
CA ALA A 25 6.44 10.29 5.32
C ALA A 25 7.59 10.19 6.35
N ILE A 26 8.29 9.07 6.40
CA ILE A 26 9.47 8.88 7.27
C ILE A 26 10.57 9.87 6.89
N GLY A 27 10.87 10.03 5.60
CA GLY A 27 11.87 10.96 5.11
C GLY A 27 11.57 12.41 5.54
N LYS A 28 10.32 12.84 5.42
CA LYS A 28 9.90 14.18 5.86
C LYS A 28 9.99 14.39 7.36
N VAL A 29 9.74 13.36 8.17
CA VAL A 29 9.97 13.42 9.63
C VAL A 29 11.46 13.55 9.94
N LEU A 30 12.31 12.76 9.28
CA LEU A 30 13.76 12.80 9.49
C LEU A 30 14.37 14.13 9.04
N LEU A 31 13.80 14.77 8.02
CA LEU A 31 14.17 16.11 7.57
C LEU A 31 13.58 17.23 8.44
N GLY A 32 12.74 16.91 9.44
CA GLY A 32 12.10 17.90 10.31
C GLY A 32 10.98 18.71 9.62
N GLU A 33 10.57 18.33 8.42
CA GLU A 33 9.52 19.00 7.64
C GLU A 33 8.10 18.56 8.03
N MET A 34 7.97 17.50 8.82
CA MET A 34 6.68 16.96 9.24
C MET A 34 6.73 16.44 10.66
N ASP A 35 5.77 16.87 11.49
CA ASP A 35 5.63 16.38 12.86
C ASP A 35 5.31 14.89 12.89
N THR A 36 5.90 14.21 13.87
CA THR A 36 5.70 12.77 14.08
C THR A 36 4.23 12.43 14.34
N THR A 37 3.48 13.34 14.96
CA THR A 37 2.03 13.21 15.21
C THR A 37 1.20 13.15 13.94
N VAL A 38 1.67 13.75 12.83
CA VAL A 38 1.04 13.71 11.51
C VAL A 38 1.56 12.52 10.69
N ALA A 39 2.82 12.14 10.87
CA ALA A 39 3.43 11.02 10.16
C ALA A 39 2.86 9.64 10.56
N ILE A 40 2.66 9.41 11.85
CA ILE A 40 2.14 8.14 12.39
C ILE A 40 0.80 7.75 11.74
N PRO A 41 -0.25 8.60 11.71
CA PRO A 41 -1.52 8.22 11.09
C PRO A 41 -1.39 7.96 9.58
N ILE A 42 -0.50 8.64 8.86
CA ILE A 42 -0.22 8.38 7.44
C ILE A 42 0.37 6.99 7.25
N ILE A 43 1.35 6.62 8.07
CA ILE A 43 1.98 5.29 8.02
C ILE A 43 0.96 4.19 8.38
N VAL A 44 0.15 4.41 9.41
CA VAL A 44 -0.90 3.46 9.82
C VAL A 44 -1.94 3.27 8.71
N ALA A 45 -2.39 4.35 8.07
CA ALA A 45 -3.32 4.28 6.94
C ALA A 45 -2.70 3.51 5.75
N ALA A 46 -1.44 3.77 5.41
CA ALA A 46 -0.74 3.08 4.34
C ALA A 46 -0.58 1.56 4.62
N ILE A 47 -0.25 1.19 5.86
CA ILE A 47 -0.22 -0.22 6.30
C ILE A 47 -1.62 -0.83 6.20
N GLY A 48 -2.66 -0.12 6.61
CA GLY A 48 -4.06 -0.54 6.48
C GLY A 48 -4.42 -0.86 5.02
N VAL A 49 -4.02 -0.01 4.07
CA VAL A 49 -4.21 -0.25 2.63
C VAL A 49 -3.51 -1.55 2.19
N ILE A 50 -2.27 -1.77 2.59
CA ILE A 50 -1.51 -3.00 2.26
C ILE A 50 -2.22 -4.24 2.84
N LEU A 51 -2.68 -4.17 4.09
CA LEU A 51 -3.41 -5.26 4.74
C LEU A 51 -4.76 -5.54 4.08
N VAL A 52 -5.48 -4.50 3.65
CA VAL A 52 -6.75 -4.65 2.92
C VAL A 52 -6.50 -5.29 1.56
N ILE A 53 -5.49 -4.86 0.80
CA ILE A 53 -5.16 -5.45 -0.51
C ILE A 53 -4.75 -6.92 -0.36
N THR A 54 -3.87 -7.22 0.61
CA THR A 54 -3.39 -8.60 0.86
C THR A 54 -4.47 -9.50 1.45
N GLY A 55 -5.33 -8.97 2.31
CA GLY A 55 -6.48 -9.67 2.90
C GLY A 55 -7.61 -9.92 1.91
N LEU A 56 -7.96 -8.93 1.08
CA LEU A 56 -8.87 -9.10 -0.06
C LEU A 56 -8.32 -10.14 -1.04
N ARG A 57 -7.01 -10.19 -1.27
CA ARG A 57 -6.38 -11.23 -2.10
C ARG A 57 -6.56 -12.64 -1.52
N LYS A 58 -6.54 -12.82 -0.19
CA LYS A 58 -6.82 -14.13 0.43
C LYS A 58 -8.30 -14.52 0.37
N ARG A 59 -9.21 -13.54 0.31
CA ARG A 59 -10.66 -13.76 0.33
C ARG A 59 -11.31 -13.78 -1.04
N LEU A 60 -10.69 -13.16 -2.05
CA LEU A 60 -11.05 -13.40 -3.43
C LEU A 60 -10.55 -14.82 -3.73
N PRO A 61 -11.43 -15.83 -3.86
CA PRO A 61 -11.01 -17.08 -4.45
C PRO A 61 -10.31 -16.71 -5.76
N ASP A 62 -9.14 -17.29 -6.02
CA ASP A 62 -8.54 -17.24 -7.34
C ASP A 62 -9.69 -17.51 -8.30
N ALA A 63 -10.10 -16.47 -9.04
CA ALA A 63 -11.28 -16.51 -9.88
C ALA A 63 -10.90 -17.40 -11.06
N LYS A 64 -10.85 -18.69 -10.80
CA LYS A 64 -10.63 -19.72 -11.80
C LYS A 64 -11.72 -19.53 -12.84
N PRO A 65 -11.36 -19.41 -14.13
CA PRO A 65 -12.31 -19.69 -15.18
C PRO A 65 -12.80 -21.14 -15.08
#